data_AF-A0A816PC35-F1
#
_entry.id   AF-A0A816PC35-F1
#
_cell.length_a   1.000
_cell.length_b   1.000
_cell.length_c   1.000
_cell.angle_alpha   90.00
_cell.angle_beta   90.00
_cell.angle_gamma   90.00
#
_symmetry.space_group_name_H-M   'P 1'
#
loop_
_entity.id
_entity.type
_entity.pdbx_description
1 polymer ?
#
loop_
_entity_poly.entity_id
_entity_poly.type
_entity_poly.pdbx_seq_one_letter_code
_entity_poly.pdbx_strand_id
1 'polypeptide(L)'
;MEQHTTLRSRLASPAHGHKVPIGDSPYIRAKNVQLVEKDPERAIPLFWSAINAGDRVDSALKDIAIVMKQQDRTKEAIEAIKSFRVRCSDQAHESLDNILLDLYKRCGRLDDHIALLKHKLFLIQKGLAFNCKRTKTARSQGKKFQVSVEQEATRLLGNLGWALMQRDNFVEAEDAYRRALSIAPDNNKMCNLGICLMKQGRIDEAKETLRRPQPCREQQNVKPKAKPGGYGDENVKTNVNVVVNNPLRVDAKPFFSLKLVRNNEKLKRTRSSSQTMGMLSCCGEE
;
A
#
# COMPACT_ATOMS: atom_id res chain seq x y z
N MET A 1 -17.11 30.28 -56.66
CA MET A 1 -16.80 31.22 -55.56
C MET A 1 -17.79 30.92 -54.46
N GLU A 2 -17.36 30.20 -53.42
CA GLU A 2 -17.01 30.75 -52.09
C GLU A 2 -18.25 30.78 -51.17
N GLN A 3 -18.26 30.34 -49.91
CA GLN A 3 -17.38 29.57 -49.03
C GLN A 3 -18.34 28.99 -47.94
N HIS A 4 -18.28 27.69 -47.66
CA HIS A 4 -19.01 27.09 -46.53
C HIS A 4 -18.20 27.29 -45.24
N THR A 5 -18.72 28.09 -44.32
CA THR A 5 -18.11 28.42 -43.02
C THR A 5 -18.31 27.28 -42.02
N THR A 6 -17.36 26.34 -41.97
CA THR A 6 -17.28 25.34 -40.89
C THR A 6 -16.80 25.99 -39.58
N LEU A 7 -17.72 26.10 -38.62
CA LEU A 7 -17.43 26.44 -37.21
C LEU A 7 -16.58 25.34 -36.58
N ARG A 8 -15.27 25.52 -36.62
CA ARG A 8 -14.29 24.69 -35.90
C ARG A 8 -14.28 25.16 -34.44
N SER A 9 -14.99 24.47 -33.56
CA SER A 9 -14.94 24.69 -32.12
C SER A 9 -13.52 24.45 -31.61
N ARG A 10 -12.79 25.54 -31.31
CA ARG A 10 -11.48 25.50 -30.65
C ARG A 10 -11.68 24.94 -29.24
N LEU A 11 -11.30 23.69 -29.03
CA LEU A 11 -11.12 23.14 -27.69
C LEU A 11 -9.93 23.87 -27.05
N ALA A 12 -10.25 24.74 -26.10
CA ALA A 12 -9.30 25.39 -25.22
C ALA A 12 -8.47 24.31 -24.51
N SER A 13 -7.14 24.43 -24.60
CA SER A 13 -6.21 23.55 -23.89
C SER A 13 -6.20 23.92 -22.40
N PRO A 14 -6.44 22.98 -21.47
CA PRO A 14 -6.20 23.25 -20.07
C PRO A 14 -4.70 23.20 -19.78
N ALA A 15 -4.20 24.31 -19.26
CA ALA A 15 -2.87 24.45 -18.70
C ALA A 15 -2.63 23.42 -17.57
N HIS A 16 -1.37 22.97 -17.47
CA HIS A 16 -0.84 22.07 -16.42
C HIS A 16 -1.33 20.60 -16.46
N GLY A 17 -1.31 19.99 -17.64
CA GLY A 17 -1.81 18.63 -17.86
C GLY A 17 -0.75 17.53 -17.69
N HIS A 18 -1.09 16.48 -16.93
CA HIS A 18 -0.40 15.19 -16.94
C HIS A 18 -0.10 14.74 -18.37
N LYS A 19 1.08 14.16 -18.65
CA LYS A 19 1.45 13.65 -19.99
C LYS A 19 0.49 12.52 -20.41
N VAL A 20 -0.61 12.86 -21.08
CA VAL A 20 -1.52 11.89 -21.70
C VAL A 20 -0.84 11.33 -22.95
N PRO A 21 -0.89 10.01 -23.19
CA PRO A 21 -0.41 9.45 -24.45
C PRO A 21 -1.10 10.10 -25.65
N ILE A 22 -0.36 10.35 -26.73
CA ILE A 22 -0.90 10.95 -27.95
C ILE A 22 -1.44 9.82 -28.84
N GLY A 23 -2.68 9.95 -29.33
CA GLY A 23 -3.34 8.99 -30.23
C GLY A 23 -4.82 8.81 -29.91
N ASP A 24 -5.50 7.92 -30.66
CA ASP A 24 -6.94 7.69 -30.56
C ASP A 24 -7.33 6.23 -30.23
N SER A 25 -6.39 5.49 -29.65
CA SER A 25 -6.60 4.10 -29.24
C SER A 25 -7.62 3.98 -28.11
N PRO A 26 -8.41 2.89 -28.00
CA PRO A 26 -9.34 2.67 -26.88
C PRO A 26 -8.72 2.91 -25.49
N TYR A 27 -7.47 2.45 -25.28
CA TYR A 27 -6.73 2.70 -24.04
C TYR A 27 -6.41 4.18 -23.83
N ILE A 28 -6.05 4.91 -24.89
CA ILE A 28 -5.70 6.34 -24.80
C ILE A 28 -6.93 7.16 -24.47
N ARG A 29 -8.09 6.83 -25.07
CA ARG A 29 -9.39 7.44 -24.73
C ARG A 29 -9.69 7.21 -23.25
N ALA A 30 -9.55 5.98 -22.75
CA ALA A 30 -9.72 5.68 -21.32
C ALA A 30 -8.77 6.52 -20.43
N LYS A 31 -7.50 6.65 -20.83
CA LYS A 31 -6.48 7.43 -20.11
C LYS A 31 -6.79 8.93 -20.10
N ASN A 32 -7.32 9.46 -21.19
CA ASN A 32 -7.73 10.85 -21.31
C ASN A 32 -8.89 11.14 -20.35
N VAL A 33 -9.95 10.33 -20.40
CA VAL A 33 -11.09 10.45 -19.46
C VAL A 33 -10.62 10.33 -18.01
N GLN A 34 -9.73 9.39 -17.70
CA GLN A 34 -9.17 9.21 -16.36
C GLN A 34 -8.41 10.44 -15.85
N LEU A 35 -7.53 11.04 -16.66
CA LEU A 35 -6.58 12.07 -16.20
C LEU A 35 -7.04 13.50 -16.44
N VAL A 36 -7.78 13.75 -17.52
CA VAL A 36 -8.24 15.08 -17.93
C VAL A 36 -9.64 15.34 -17.42
N GLU A 37 -10.59 14.47 -17.78
CA GLU A 37 -11.98 14.60 -17.35
C GLU A 37 -12.15 14.23 -15.87
N LYS A 38 -11.24 13.41 -15.33
CA LYS A 38 -11.25 12.93 -13.94
C LYS A 38 -12.56 12.23 -13.56
N ASP A 39 -13.15 11.55 -14.54
CA ASP A 39 -14.36 10.78 -14.39
C ASP A 39 -14.02 9.27 -14.36
N PRO A 40 -13.94 8.67 -13.16
CA PRO A 40 -13.60 7.26 -13.01
C PRO A 40 -14.72 6.33 -13.47
N GLU A 41 -15.99 6.75 -13.39
CA GLU A 41 -17.13 5.93 -13.80
C GLU A 41 -17.18 5.76 -15.32
N ARG A 42 -16.88 6.84 -16.06
CA ARG A 42 -16.74 6.78 -17.52
C ARG A 42 -15.42 6.13 -17.97
N ALA A 43 -14.35 6.23 -17.19
CA ALA A 43 -13.06 5.63 -17.54
C ALA A 43 -13.07 4.09 -17.47
N ILE A 44 -13.75 3.50 -16.46
CA ILE A 44 -13.81 2.03 -16.27
C ILE A 44 -14.32 1.26 -17.51
N PRO A 45 -15.49 1.59 -18.12
CA PRO A 45 -15.97 0.88 -19.29
C PRO A 45 -15.06 1.06 -20.51
N LEU A 46 -14.38 2.21 -20.64
CA LEU A 46 -13.40 2.41 -21.71
C LEU A 46 -12.16 1.53 -21.54
N PHE A 47 -11.69 1.32 -20.30
CA PHE A 47 -10.63 0.35 -20.04
C PHE A 47 -11.07 -1.09 -20.34
N TRP A 48 -12.30 -1.46 -20.03
CA TRP A 48 -12.84 -2.77 -20.42
C TRP A 48 -12.86 -2.96 -21.92
N SER A 49 -13.31 -1.95 -22.66
CA SER A 49 -13.26 -1.95 -24.13
C SER A 49 -11.84 -2.15 -24.66
N ALA A 50 -10.85 -1.46 -24.08
CA ALA A 50 -9.44 -1.63 -24.45
C ALA A 50 -8.92 -3.06 -24.18
N ILE A 51 -9.23 -3.64 -23.03
CA ILE A 51 -8.84 -5.03 -22.67
C ILE A 51 -9.47 -6.04 -23.64
N ASN A 52 -10.73 -5.85 -24.00
CA ASN A 52 -11.44 -6.75 -24.91
C ASN A 52 -10.91 -6.61 -26.35
N ALA A 53 -10.57 -5.40 -26.78
CA ALA A 53 -9.93 -5.13 -28.07
C ALA A 53 -8.47 -5.59 -28.15
N GLY A 54 -7.85 -5.99 -27.02
CA GLY A 54 -6.44 -6.36 -26.96
C GLY A 54 -5.47 -5.16 -26.98
N ASP A 55 -5.99 -3.94 -26.82
CA ASP A 55 -5.19 -2.72 -26.83
C ASP A 55 -4.50 -2.52 -25.48
N ARG A 56 -3.17 -2.74 -25.46
CA ARG A 56 -2.31 -2.52 -24.28
C ARG A 56 -2.87 -3.15 -23.01
N VAL A 57 -3.31 -4.41 -23.11
CA VAL A 57 -3.98 -5.17 -22.02
C VAL A 57 -3.25 -5.03 -20.69
N ASP A 58 -1.92 -5.17 -20.67
CA ASP A 58 -1.10 -5.02 -19.46
C ASP A 58 -1.28 -3.66 -18.79
N SER A 59 -1.29 -2.58 -19.58
CA SER A 59 -1.41 -1.21 -19.06
C SER A 59 -2.85 -0.90 -18.67
N ALA A 60 -3.80 -1.29 -19.52
CA ALA A 60 -5.23 -1.13 -19.27
C ALA A 60 -5.66 -1.84 -17.97
N LEU A 61 -5.21 -3.08 -17.75
CA LEU A 61 -5.54 -3.86 -16.55
C LEU A 61 -4.93 -3.27 -15.28
N LYS A 62 -3.72 -2.71 -15.35
CA LYS A 62 -3.12 -2.00 -14.20
C LYS A 62 -3.87 -0.72 -13.87
N ASP A 63 -4.18 0.07 -14.89
CA ASP A 63 -4.83 1.36 -14.71
C ASP A 63 -6.28 1.21 -14.23
N ILE A 64 -7.05 0.28 -14.79
CA ILE A 64 -8.43 0.01 -14.35
C ILE A 64 -8.45 -0.47 -12.89
N ALA A 65 -7.49 -1.30 -12.46
CA ALA A 65 -7.41 -1.75 -11.07
C ALA A 65 -7.13 -0.58 -10.11
N ILE A 66 -6.30 0.39 -10.51
CA ILE A 66 -6.03 1.61 -9.73
C ILE A 66 -7.28 2.49 -9.64
N VAL A 67 -8.01 2.67 -10.76
CA VAL A 67 -9.26 3.44 -10.79
C VAL A 67 -10.34 2.79 -9.93
N MET A 68 -10.54 1.48 -10.06
CA MET A 68 -11.49 0.72 -9.23
C MET A 68 -11.12 0.77 -7.76
N LYS A 69 -9.83 0.73 -7.43
CA LYS A 69 -9.35 0.94 -6.05
C LYS A 69 -9.72 2.34 -5.53
N GLN A 70 -9.63 3.39 -6.34
CA GLN A 70 -10.01 4.75 -5.92
C GLN A 70 -11.52 4.88 -5.67
N GLN A 71 -12.33 4.12 -6.39
CA GLN A 71 -13.78 4.06 -6.25
C GLN A 71 -14.28 3.08 -5.18
N ASP A 72 -13.40 2.59 -4.30
CA ASP A 72 -13.69 1.54 -3.29
C ASP A 72 -14.23 0.21 -3.86
N ARG A 73 -14.21 0.02 -5.18
CA ARG A 73 -14.56 -1.21 -5.90
C ARG A 73 -13.43 -2.24 -5.88
N THR A 74 -12.85 -2.45 -4.71
CA THR A 74 -11.62 -3.24 -4.52
C THR A 74 -11.85 -4.73 -4.84
N LYS A 75 -13.02 -5.29 -4.52
CA LYS A 75 -13.36 -6.69 -4.82
C LYS A 75 -13.43 -6.95 -6.33
N GLU A 76 -14.08 -6.05 -7.07
CA GLU A 76 -14.17 -6.13 -8.54
C GLU A 76 -12.80 -6.02 -9.19
N ALA A 77 -11.93 -5.14 -8.68
CA ALA A 77 -10.55 -5.02 -9.16
C ALA A 77 -9.76 -6.32 -9.01
N ILE A 78 -9.95 -7.04 -7.90
CA ILE A 78 -9.31 -8.34 -7.66
C ILE A 78 -9.75 -9.37 -8.70
N GLU A 79 -11.06 -9.49 -8.92
CA GLU A 79 -11.61 -10.47 -9.86
C GLU A 79 -11.26 -10.10 -11.32
N ALA A 80 -11.20 -8.81 -11.65
CA ALA A 80 -10.71 -8.33 -12.94
C ALA A 80 -9.25 -8.78 -13.17
N ILE A 81 -8.36 -8.55 -12.20
CA ILE A 81 -6.96 -8.98 -12.34
C ILE A 81 -6.90 -10.50 -12.47
N LYS A 82 -7.58 -11.27 -11.62
CA LYS A 82 -7.57 -12.74 -11.68
C LYS A 82 -8.02 -13.28 -13.03
N SER A 83 -9.09 -12.72 -13.59
CA SER A 83 -9.69 -13.19 -14.84
C SER A 83 -8.81 -12.89 -16.06
N PHE A 84 -8.18 -11.72 -16.10
CA PHE A 84 -7.44 -11.26 -17.27
C PHE A 84 -5.92 -11.47 -17.17
N ARG A 85 -5.39 -11.92 -16.02
CA ARG A 85 -3.95 -12.18 -15.82
C ARG A 85 -3.33 -13.10 -16.86
N VAL A 86 -4.06 -14.13 -17.31
CA VAL A 86 -3.58 -15.10 -18.31
C VAL A 86 -3.34 -14.45 -19.68
N ARG A 87 -4.01 -13.33 -19.97
CA ARG A 87 -3.83 -12.56 -21.22
C ARG A 87 -2.71 -11.53 -21.13
N CYS A 88 -2.10 -11.36 -19.95
CA CYS A 88 -1.03 -10.40 -19.73
C CYS A 88 0.35 -11.03 -19.92
N SER A 89 1.32 -10.21 -20.31
CA SER A 89 2.71 -10.63 -20.41
C SER A 89 3.30 -11.03 -19.05
N ASP A 90 4.27 -11.95 -19.05
CA ASP A 90 4.99 -12.36 -17.84
C ASP A 90 5.63 -11.16 -17.12
N GLN A 91 6.08 -10.16 -17.89
CA GLN A 91 6.66 -8.94 -17.36
C GLN A 91 5.65 -8.09 -16.56
N ALA A 92 4.36 -8.20 -16.87
CA ALA A 92 3.29 -7.51 -16.15
C ALA A 92 2.86 -8.25 -14.88
N HIS A 93 3.04 -9.57 -14.81
CA HIS A 93 2.61 -10.39 -13.66
C HIS A 93 3.17 -9.90 -12.34
N GLU A 94 4.47 -9.54 -12.27
CA GLU A 94 5.05 -9.01 -11.03
C GLU A 94 4.36 -7.71 -10.58
N SER A 95 4.06 -6.82 -11.52
CA SER A 95 3.37 -5.56 -11.21
C SER A 95 1.90 -5.78 -10.82
N LEU A 96 1.22 -6.74 -11.44
CA LEU A 96 -0.14 -7.13 -11.08
C LEU A 96 -0.19 -7.79 -9.69
N ASP A 97 0.77 -8.65 -9.36
CA ASP A 97 0.86 -9.28 -8.04
C ASP A 97 1.07 -8.23 -6.94
N ASN A 98 1.87 -7.19 -7.19
CA ASN A 98 2.05 -6.09 -6.24
C ASN A 98 0.75 -5.28 -6.04
N ILE A 99 -0.05 -5.09 -7.10
CA ILE A 99 -1.37 -4.46 -7.01
C ILE A 99 -2.31 -5.37 -6.21
N LEU A 100 -2.34 -6.69 -6.50
CA LEU A 100 -3.16 -7.66 -5.77
C LEU A 100 -2.86 -7.68 -4.27
N LEU A 101 -1.59 -7.64 -3.87
CA LEU A 101 -1.20 -7.57 -2.45
C LEU A 101 -1.82 -6.36 -1.74
N ASP A 102 -1.81 -5.20 -2.41
CA ASP A 102 -2.41 -3.97 -1.89
C ASP A 102 -3.95 -4.05 -1.85
N LEU A 103 -4.59 -4.62 -2.88
CA LEU A 103 -6.04 -4.84 -2.92
C LEU A 103 -6.49 -5.84 -1.83
N TYR A 104 -5.78 -6.96 -1.63
CA TYR A 104 -6.07 -7.92 -0.58
C TYR A 104 -5.95 -7.31 0.81
N LYS A 105 -4.91 -6.49 1.02
CA LYS A 105 -4.74 -5.72 2.26
C LYS A 105 -5.95 -4.82 2.54
N ARG A 106 -6.44 -4.11 1.52
CA ARG A 106 -7.59 -3.20 1.67
C ARG A 106 -8.92 -3.93 1.87
N CYS A 107 -9.13 -5.06 1.20
CA CYS A 107 -10.32 -5.89 1.37
C CYS A 107 -10.33 -6.74 2.66
N GLY A 108 -9.21 -6.85 3.37
CA GLY A 108 -9.09 -7.77 4.50
C GLY A 108 -9.07 -9.25 4.09
N ARG A 109 -8.81 -9.57 2.81
CA ARG A 109 -8.63 -10.95 2.33
C ARG A 109 -7.23 -11.45 2.73
N LEU A 110 -7.03 -11.65 4.03
CA LEU A 110 -5.73 -11.99 4.62
C LEU A 110 -5.19 -13.33 4.13
N ASP A 111 -6.06 -14.33 3.92
CA ASP A 111 -5.64 -15.65 3.47
C ASP A 111 -5.04 -15.63 2.05
N ASP A 112 -5.70 -14.93 1.11
CA ASP A 112 -5.17 -14.71 -0.25
C ASP A 112 -3.88 -13.89 -0.22
N HIS A 113 -3.80 -12.90 0.68
CA HIS A 113 -2.60 -12.09 0.88
C HIS A 113 -1.42 -12.96 1.32
N ILE A 114 -1.62 -13.80 2.35
CA ILE A 114 -0.61 -14.70 2.88
C ILE A 114 -0.18 -15.71 1.81
N ALA A 115 -1.13 -16.29 1.08
CA ALA A 115 -0.84 -17.24 0.00
C ALA A 115 0.03 -16.62 -1.10
N LEU A 116 -0.31 -15.40 -1.55
CA LEU A 116 0.47 -14.70 -2.57
C LEU A 116 1.87 -14.32 -2.06
N LEU A 117 2.01 -13.89 -0.81
CA LEU A 117 3.33 -13.60 -0.22
C LEU A 117 4.20 -14.86 -0.11
N LYS A 118 3.65 -15.98 0.36
CA LYS A 118 4.34 -17.28 0.43
C LYS A 118 4.77 -17.73 -0.97
N HIS A 119 3.91 -17.57 -1.98
CA HIS A 119 4.24 -17.88 -3.37
C HIS A 119 5.39 -17.01 -3.91
N LYS A 120 5.37 -15.69 -3.71
CA LYS A 120 6.47 -14.81 -4.14
C LYS A 120 7.80 -15.15 -3.43
N LEU A 121 7.75 -15.49 -2.14
CA LEU A 121 8.93 -15.93 -1.39
C LEU A 121 9.49 -17.25 -1.94
N PHE A 122 8.61 -18.19 -2.30
CA PHE A 122 8.99 -19.44 -2.96
C PHE A 122 9.69 -19.19 -4.30
N LEU A 123 9.17 -18.27 -5.13
CA LEU A 123 9.83 -17.88 -6.39
C LEU A 123 11.23 -17.29 -6.18
N ILE A 124 11.41 -16.48 -5.13
CA ILE A 124 12.72 -15.97 -4.74
C ILE A 124 13.67 -17.12 -4.35
N GLN A 125 13.21 -18.05 -3.51
CA GLN A 125 14.02 -19.19 -3.07
C GLN A 125 14.43 -20.11 -4.24
N LYS A 126 13.57 -20.23 -5.25
CA LYS A 126 13.87 -20.98 -6.49
C LYS A 126 14.72 -20.21 -7.49
N GLY A 127 15.07 -18.95 -7.22
CA GLY A 127 15.83 -18.10 -8.15
C GLY A 127 15.05 -17.66 -9.39
N LEU A 128 13.71 -17.82 -9.39
CA LEU A 128 12.82 -17.47 -10.50
C LEU A 128 12.31 -16.03 -10.42
N ALA A 129 12.60 -15.32 -9.32
CA ALA A 129 12.24 -13.92 -9.17
C ALA A 129 13.01 -13.02 -10.16
N PHE A 130 12.39 -11.88 -10.51
CA PHE A 130 12.95 -10.87 -11.41
C PHE A 130 13.38 -11.41 -12.79
N ASN A 131 12.70 -12.42 -13.31
CA ASN A 131 13.10 -13.15 -14.53
C ASN A 131 14.53 -13.69 -14.42
N CYS A 132 14.82 -14.35 -13.29
CA CYS A 132 16.12 -14.94 -12.95
C CYS A 132 17.27 -13.93 -12.80
N LYS A 133 16.96 -12.67 -12.44
CA LYS A 133 17.96 -11.62 -12.20
C LYS A 133 18.17 -11.38 -10.70
N ARG A 134 19.37 -10.96 -10.32
CA ARG A 134 19.70 -10.58 -8.93
C ARG A 134 19.12 -9.22 -8.50
N THR A 135 18.85 -8.34 -9.46
CA THR A 135 18.28 -7.02 -9.17
C THR A 135 17.19 -6.66 -10.18
N LYS A 136 16.22 -5.86 -9.73
CA LYS A 136 15.24 -5.20 -10.59
C LYS A 136 15.38 -3.69 -10.50
N THR A 137 14.99 -3.00 -11.56
CA THR A 137 14.90 -1.53 -11.53
C THR A 137 13.53 -1.11 -11.01
N ALA A 138 13.51 -0.42 -9.87
CA ALA A 138 12.33 0.25 -9.36
C ALA A 138 12.41 1.76 -9.63
N ARG A 139 11.26 2.43 -9.61
CA ARG A 139 11.17 3.89 -9.70
C ARG A 139 10.45 4.43 -8.48
N SER A 140 11.03 5.43 -7.84
CA SER A 140 10.41 6.20 -6.76
C SER A 140 10.77 7.67 -6.94
N GLN A 141 9.79 8.57 -6.83
CA GLN A 141 9.98 10.02 -6.96
C GLN A 141 10.76 10.44 -8.22
N GLY A 142 10.48 9.79 -9.36
CA GLY A 142 11.16 10.06 -10.63
C GLY A 142 12.59 9.51 -10.75
N LYS A 143 13.17 8.97 -9.68
CA LYS A 143 14.52 8.37 -9.68
C LYS A 143 14.42 6.86 -9.87
N LYS A 144 15.32 6.32 -10.69
CA LYS A 144 15.52 4.86 -10.85
C LYS A 144 16.51 4.38 -9.80
N PHE A 145 16.20 3.28 -9.15
CA PHE A 145 17.10 2.61 -8.22
C PHE A 145 17.01 1.10 -8.41
N GLN A 146 18.05 0.38 -8.00
CA GLN A 146 18.07 -1.07 -8.06
C GLN A 146 17.58 -1.65 -6.73
N VAL A 147 16.73 -2.67 -6.82
CA VAL A 147 16.27 -3.46 -5.69
C VAL A 147 16.84 -4.85 -5.83
N SER A 148 17.58 -5.31 -4.83
CA SER A 148 18.14 -6.67 -4.81
C SER A 148 17.10 -7.71 -4.39
N VAL A 149 17.36 -8.98 -4.71
CA VAL A 149 16.51 -10.09 -4.28
C VAL A 149 16.41 -10.16 -2.76
N GLU A 150 17.50 -9.88 -2.04
CA GLU A 150 17.56 -9.87 -0.58
C GLU A 150 16.69 -8.76 0.02
N GLN A 151 16.71 -7.56 -0.59
CA GLN A 151 15.87 -6.44 -0.19
C GLN A 151 14.38 -6.75 -0.40
N GLU A 152 14.04 -7.37 -1.53
CA GLU A 152 12.67 -7.79 -1.81
C GLU A 152 12.21 -8.93 -0.89
N ALA A 153 13.07 -9.92 -0.62
CA ALA A 153 12.80 -11.00 0.32
C ALA A 153 12.51 -10.46 1.73
N THR A 154 13.34 -9.54 2.20
CA THR A 154 13.17 -8.86 3.50
C THR A 154 11.83 -8.10 3.56
N ARG A 155 11.44 -7.44 2.47
CA ARG A 155 10.16 -6.72 2.36
C ARG A 155 8.97 -7.69 2.38
N LEU A 156 9.04 -8.79 1.63
CA LEU A 156 7.97 -9.79 1.56
C LEU A 156 7.80 -10.53 2.90
N LEU A 157 8.89 -10.89 3.58
CA LEU A 157 8.85 -11.49 4.91
C LEU A 157 8.24 -10.55 5.95
N GLY A 158 8.58 -9.25 5.91
CA GLY A 158 7.94 -8.26 6.78
C GLY A 158 6.43 -8.12 6.54
N ASN A 159 6.01 -8.13 5.27
CA ASN A 159 4.59 -8.11 4.92
C ASN A 159 3.87 -9.39 5.33
N LEU A 160 4.53 -10.54 5.23
CA LEU A 160 4.00 -11.84 5.64
C LEU A 160 3.80 -11.86 7.16
N GLY A 161 4.80 -11.43 7.92
CA GLY A 161 4.71 -11.28 9.37
C GLY A 161 3.54 -10.37 9.77
N TRP A 162 3.36 -9.24 9.08
CA TRP A 162 2.21 -8.36 9.34
C TRP A 162 0.88 -9.06 9.07
N ALA A 163 0.73 -9.72 7.93
CA ALA A 163 -0.52 -10.41 7.59
C ALA A 163 -0.86 -11.54 8.57
N LEU A 164 0.16 -12.25 9.06
CA LEU A 164 0.02 -13.30 10.07
C LEU A 164 -0.36 -12.74 11.46
N MET A 165 0.20 -11.59 11.85
CA MET A 165 -0.24 -10.89 13.07
C MET A 165 -1.71 -10.51 13.01
N GLN A 166 -2.20 -10.05 11.85
CA GLN A 166 -3.63 -9.74 11.67
C GLN A 166 -4.53 -10.97 11.76
N ARG A 167 -3.98 -12.18 11.67
CA ARG A 167 -4.67 -13.47 11.87
C ARG A 167 -4.44 -14.06 13.26
N ASP A 168 -3.85 -13.30 14.18
CA ASP A 168 -3.42 -13.74 15.51
C ASP A 168 -2.46 -14.96 15.50
N ASN A 169 -1.83 -15.26 14.36
CA ASN A 169 -0.82 -16.32 14.24
C ASN A 169 0.57 -15.72 14.55
N PHE A 170 0.80 -15.45 15.82
CA PHE A 170 2.04 -14.80 16.29
C PHE A 170 3.28 -15.67 16.14
N VAL A 171 3.12 -17.00 16.11
CA VAL A 171 4.23 -17.97 15.98
C VAL A 171 4.83 -17.93 14.58
N GLU A 172 4.01 -18.05 13.52
CA GLU A 172 4.52 -17.91 12.16
C GLU A 172 4.98 -16.47 11.87
N ALA A 173 4.34 -15.47 12.48
CA ALA A 173 4.75 -14.08 12.32
C ALA A 173 6.16 -13.83 12.89
N GLU A 174 6.46 -14.40 14.05
CA GLU A 174 7.78 -14.36 14.67
C GLU A 174 8.85 -14.97 13.75
N ASP A 175 8.61 -16.16 13.17
CA ASP A 175 9.52 -16.78 12.20
C ASP A 175 9.79 -15.84 11.02
N ALA A 176 8.73 -15.28 10.44
CA ALA A 176 8.85 -14.37 9.30
C ALA A 176 9.69 -13.13 9.65
N TYR A 177 9.49 -12.51 10.81
CA TYR A 177 10.29 -11.35 11.22
C TYR A 177 11.73 -11.71 11.55
N ARG A 178 11.99 -12.85 12.21
CA ARG A 178 13.37 -13.31 12.48
C ARG A 178 14.13 -13.57 11.18
N ARG A 179 13.51 -14.24 10.22
CA ARG A 179 14.09 -14.47 8.88
C ARG A 179 14.32 -13.17 8.11
N ALA A 180 13.45 -12.17 8.27
CA ALA A 180 13.67 -10.87 7.64
C ALA A 180 14.87 -10.15 8.27
N LEU A 181 14.99 -10.20 9.59
CA LEU A 181 16.08 -9.57 10.36
C LEU A 181 17.43 -10.26 10.16
N SER A 182 17.44 -11.57 9.87
CA SER A 182 18.68 -12.28 9.52
C SER A 182 19.24 -11.88 8.16
N ILE A 183 18.39 -11.38 7.26
CA ILE A 183 18.83 -10.86 5.95
C ILE A 183 19.32 -9.42 6.10
N ALA A 184 18.52 -8.56 6.73
CA ALA A 184 18.90 -7.18 6.96
C ALA A 184 18.29 -6.63 8.27
N PRO A 185 19.09 -5.97 9.12
CA PRO A 185 18.58 -5.30 10.31
C PRO A 185 17.61 -4.17 9.92
N ASP A 186 16.49 -4.10 10.63
CA ASP A 186 15.43 -3.12 10.40
C ASP A 186 14.60 -2.86 11.67
N ASN A 187 14.58 -1.60 12.12
CA ASN A 187 13.89 -1.21 13.37
C ASN A 187 12.40 -1.54 13.36
N ASN A 188 11.71 -1.32 12.23
CA ASN A 188 10.28 -1.59 12.15
C ASN A 188 9.97 -3.09 12.34
N LYS A 189 10.78 -3.97 11.74
CA LYS A 189 10.64 -5.42 11.90
C LYS A 189 11.00 -5.89 13.30
N MET A 190 12.00 -5.28 13.95
CA MET A 190 12.30 -5.57 15.36
C MET A 190 11.15 -5.17 16.29
N CYS A 191 10.57 -3.99 16.08
CA CYS A 191 9.38 -3.55 16.83
C CYS A 191 8.23 -4.54 16.67
N ASN A 192 7.94 -4.95 15.44
CA ASN A 192 6.86 -5.92 15.18
C ASN A 192 7.16 -7.31 15.76
N LEU A 193 8.42 -7.76 15.73
CA LEU A 193 8.84 -8.99 16.42
C LEU A 193 8.61 -8.88 17.93
N GLY A 194 8.94 -7.74 18.55
CA GLY A 194 8.63 -7.47 19.95
C GLY A 194 7.14 -7.60 20.26
N ILE A 195 6.27 -7.07 19.41
CA ILE A 195 4.80 -7.22 19.54
C ILE A 195 4.40 -8.71 19.47
N CYS A 196 4.96 -9.48 18.54
CA CYS A 196 4.68 -10.91 18.43
C CYS A 196 5.05 -11.66 19.71
N LEU A 197 6.25 -11.39 20.26
CA LEU A 197 6.74 -12.00 21.49
C LEU A 197 5.87 -11.63 22.70
N MET A 198 5.47 -10.36 22.81
CA MET A 198 4.56 -9.90 23.87
C MET A 198 3.20 -10.60 23.79
N LYS A 199 2.64 -10.76 22.58
CA LYS A 199 1.35 -11.45 22.36
C LYS A 199 1.40 -12.94 22.68
N GLN A 200 2.58 -13.55 22.62
CA GLN A 200 2.84 -14.92 23.06
C GLN A 200 3.17 -15.01 24.57
N GLY A 201 3.22 -13.91 25.31
CA GLY A 201 3.58 -13.88 26.73
C GLY A 201 5.08 -13.87 27.04
N ARG A 202 5.94 -13.82 26.01
CA ARG A 202 7.41 -13.83 26.13
C ARG A 202 7.97 -12.42 26.29
N ILE A 203 7.59 -11.75 27.38
CA ILE A 203 7.85 -10.31 27.59
C ILE A 203 9.35 -10.01 27.74
N ASP A 204 10.11 -10.87 28.43
CA ASP A 204 11.53 -10.62 28.67
C ASP A 204 12.36 -10.74 27.38
N GLU A 205 12.02 -11.69 26.52
CA GLU A 205 12.61 -11.79 25.19
C GLU A 205 12.25 -10.60 24.29
N ALA A 206 11.03 -10.06 24.42
CA ALA A 206 10.63 -8.86 23.71
C ALA A 206 11.47 -7.65 24.16
N LYS A 207 11.69 -7.46 25.47
CA LYS A 207 12.54 -6.40 26.00
C LYS A 207 13.97 -6.52 25.48
N GLU A 208 14.52 -7.72 25.49
CA GLU A 208 15.87 -7.97 24.98
C GLU A 208 15.97 -7.65 23.49
N THR A 209 15.00 -8.12 22.70
CA THR A 209 14.94 -7.84 21.25
C THR A 209 14.88 -6.35 20.94
N LEU A 210 14.17 -5.56 21.75
CA LEU A 210 14.04 -4.11 21.57
C LEU A 210 15.21 -3.30 22.15
N ARG A 211 16.00 -3.88 23.06
CA ARG A 211 17.15 -3.22 23.69
C ARG A 211 18.44 -3.34 22.89
N ARG A 212 18.52 -4.28 21.95
CA ARG A 212 19.73 -4.47 21.14
C ARG A 212 20.09 -3.17 20.40
N PRO A 213 21.25 -2.55 20.71
CA PRO A 213 21.69 -1.37 20.00
C PRO A 213 21.99 -1.75 18.55
N GLN A 214 21.37 -1.04 17.59
CA GLN A 214 21.75 -1.19 16.20
C GLN A 214 22.91 -0.25 15.86
N PRO A 215 23.84 -0.67 14.99
CA PRO A 215 24.73 0.27 14.35
C PRO A 215 23.86 1.28 13.59
N CYS A 216 23.98 2.57 13.93
CA CYS A 216 23.43 3.65 13.14
C CYS A 216 23.89 3.44 11.70
N ARG A 217 22.97 3.10 10.79
CA ARG A 217 23.27 3.18 9.37
C ARG A 217 23.47 4.65 9.07
N GLU A 218 24.71 5.07 8.90
CA GLU A 218 25.03 6.34 8.27
C GLU A 218 24.24 6.40 6.97
N GLN A 219 23.22 7.25 6.95
CA GLN A 219 22.58 7.62 5.71
C GLN A 219 23.71 8.13 4.84
N GLN A 220 23.93 7.51 3.68
CA GLN A 220 24.91 7.97 2.71
C GLN A 220 24.75 9.48 2.59
N ASN A 221 25.74 10.19 3.12
CA ASN A 221 25.87 11.63 3.03
C ASN A 221 25.94 11.94 1.54
N VAL A 222 24.79 12.21 0.93
CA VAL A 222 24.74 12.88 -0.36
C VAL A 222 25.25 14.27 -0.04
N LYS A 223 26.57 14.46 -0.17
CA LYS A 223 27.22 15.77 -0.07
C LYS A 223 26.35 16.76 -0.85
N PRO A 224 25.83 17.84 -0.22
CA PRO A 224 25.19 18.88 -0.99
C PRO A 224 26.26 19.40 -1.96
N LYS A 225 26.02 19.23 -3.27
CA LYS A 225 26.87 19.81 -4.29
C LYS A 225 26.79 21.33 -4.12
N ALA A 226 27.84 21.92 -3.55
CA ALA A 226 28.07 23.35 -3.60
C ALA A 226 28.10 23.76 -5.08
N LYS A 227 27.25 24.72 -5.45
CA LYS A 227 27.41 25.44 -6.72
C LYS A 227 28.58 26.42 -6.57
N PRO A 228 29.49 26.53 -7.54
CA PRO A 228 30.53 27.54 -7.49
C PRO A 228 30.00 28.91 -7.96
N GLY A 229 30.43 29.97 -7.27
CA GLY A 229 30.24 31.38 -7.61
C GLY A 229 29.35 32.11 -6.59
N GLY A 230 29.77 33.18 -5.93
CA GLY A 230 31.01 33.97 -5.91
C GLY A 230 30.76 35.21 -5.03
N TYR A 231 31.80 35.68 -4.29
CA TYR A 231 31.96 36.95 -3.55
C TYR A 231 30.86 37.37 -2.54
N GLY A 232 31.13 37.82 -1.31
CA GLY A 232 32.34 38.15 -0.56
C GLY A 232 31.95 38.55 0.89
N ASP A 233 32.93 38.47 1.80
CA ASP A 233 33.13 39.18 3.08
C ASP A 233 32.00 39.33 4.12
N GLU A 234 32.16 38.76 5.31
CA GLU A 234 32.83 39.39 6.46
C GLU A 234 32.75 38.51 7.73
N ASN A 235 33.82 38.56 8.52
CA ASN A 235 33.99 37.91 9.81
C ASN A 235 33.05 38.49 10.88
N VAL A 236 32.27 37.65 11.55
CA VAL A 236 31.89 37.88 12.97
C VAL A 236 32.14 36.60 13.77
N LYS A 237 33.02 36.74 14.75
CA LYS A 237 33.42 35.74 15.73
C LYS A 237 32.25 35.34 16.64
N THR A 238 32.29 34.06 17.04
CA THR A 238 31.81 33.52 18.33
C THR A 238 30.35 33.76 18.71
N ASN A 239 29.55 32.68 18.71
CA ASN A 239 29.01 32.17 19.96
C ASN A 239 28.51 30.73 19.82
N VAL A 240 28.93 29.91 20.77
CA VAL A 240 28.35 28.60 21.06
C VAL A 240 26.87 28.81 21.34
N ASN A 241 26.01 28.18 20.55
CA ASN A 241 24.69 27.82 21.00
C ASN A 241 24.28 26.53 20.28
N VAL A 242 24.41 25.44 21.01
CA VAL A 242 23.73 24.17 20.74
C VAL A 242 22.24 24.48 20.84
N VAL A 243 21.61 24.78 19.69
CA VAL A 243 20.16 24.80 19.58
C VAL A 243 19.77 23.54 18.83
N VAL A 244 19.40 22.55 19.62
CA VAL A 244 18.55 21.43 19.23
C VAL A 244 17.29 22.02 18.61
N ASN A 245 17.23 22.07 17.28
CA ASN A 245 15.99 22.26 16.56
C ASN A 245 15.75 21.02 15.71
N ASN A 246 15.17 20.06 16.42
CA ASN A 246 14.45 18.91 15.92
C ASN A 246 13.06 19.41 15.46
N PRO A 247 12.73 19.49 14.15
CA PRO A 247 11.35 19.51 13.74
C PRO A 247 10.90 18.06 13.67
N LEU A 248 10.52 17.54 14.83
CA LEU A 248 9.49 16.52 14.95
C LEU A 248 8.35 16.92 14.02
N ARG A 249 8.17 16.19 12.92
CA ARG A 249 6.92 16.23 12.19
C ARG A 249 5.95 15.31 12.91
N VAL A 250 5.23 15.92 13.86
CA VAL A 250 4.30 15.31 14.81
C VAL A 250 2.99 14.78 14.20
N ASP A 251 2.91 14.64 12.87
CA ASP A 251 1.67 14.21 12.17
C ASP A 251 1.77 12.85 11.46
N ALA A 252 2.78 12.04 11.78
CA ALA A 252 2.71 10.61 11.44
C ALA A 252 1.80 9.92 12.47
N LYS A 253 0.50 9.83 12.16
CA LYS A 253 -0.45 9.01 12.92
C LYS A 253 0.18 7.62 13.13
N PRO A 254 0.33 7.15 14.37
CA PRO A 254 0.80 5.81 14.61
C PRO A 254 -0.21 4.85 13.99
N PHE A 255 0.24 3.83 13.26
CA PHE A 255 -0.63 2.84 12.63
C PHE A 255 -1.17 1.87 13.70
N PHE A 256 -1.85 2.42 14.71
CA PHE A 256 -2.70 1.69 15.63
C PHE A 256 -4.04 1.44 14.94
N SER A 257 -4.32 0.16 14.67
CA SER A 257 -5.68 -0.26 14.36
C SER A 257 -6.46 -0.32 15.68
N LEU A 258 -7.16 0.77 16.00
CA LEU A 258 -8.21 0.78 17.03
C LEU A 258 -9.55 0.83 16.31
N LYS A 259 -10.04 -0.35 15.94
CA LYS A 259 -11.47 -0.65 15.74
C LYS A 259 -11.67 -2.17 15.73
N LEU A 260 -11.73 -2.72 16.94
CA LEU A 260 -12.43 -3.96 17.27
C LEU A 260 -12.68 -3.94 18.78
N VAL A 261 -13.58 -3.06 19.21
CA VAL A 261 -14.26 -3.26 20.49
C VAL A 261 -15.20 -4.43 20.28
N ARG A 262 -14.77 -5.58 20.77
CA ARG A 262 -15.54 -6.81 20.88
C ARG A 262 -16.48 -6.62 22.07
N ASN A 263 -17.71 -6.16 21.84
CA ASN A 263 -18.73 -6.13 22.89
C ASN A 263 -19.18 -7.57 23.19
N ASN A 264 -18.54 -8.16 24.20
CA ASN A 264 -19.03 -9.32 24.93
C ASN A 264 -19.63 -8.80 26.24
N GLU A 265 -20.92 -8.47 26.26
CA GLU A 265 -21.64 -8.32 27.52
C GLU A 265 -22.07 -9.70 28.01
N LYS A 266 -21.39 -10.23 29.03
CA LYS A 266 -21.93 -11.27 29.90
C LYS A 266 -22.30 -10.65 31.25
N LEU A 267 -23.60 -10.71 31.52
CA LEU A 267 -24.24 -10.96 32.81
C LEU A 267 -23.43 -10.63 34.08
N LYS A 268 -23.93 -9.67 34.87
CA LYS A 268 -24.12 -9.89 36.31
C LYS A 268 -25.49 -9.36 36.76
N ARG A 269 -26.28 -10.30 37.28
CA ARG A 269 -27.54 -10.15 38.03
C ARG A 269 -27.33 -9.32 39.30
N THR A 270 -28.35 -8.57 39.71
CA THR A 270 -29.11 -8.69 40.98
C THR A 270 -30.24 -7.65 41.00
N ARG A 271 -31.52 -8.07 41.07
CA ARG A 271 -32.47 -7.92 42.22
C ARG A 271 -32.52 -6.47 42.77
N SER A 272 -33.64 -5.78 42.96
CA SER A 272 -35.02 -6.14 43.33
C SER A 272 -35.86 -4.85 43.36
N SER A 273 -37.19 -4.98 43.19
CA SER A 273 -38.29 -4.12 43.70
C SER A 273 -38.40 -2.69 43.11
N SER A 274 -39.56 -2.17 42.71
CA SER A 274 -40.90 -2.30 43.30
C SER A 274 -42.01 -1.73 42.37
N GLN A 275 -43.19 -2.33 42.47
CA GLN A 275 -44.56 -1.75 42.36
C GLN A 275 -45.06 -1.26 40.99
N THR A 276 -45.96 -1.99 40.29
CA THR A 276 -47.45 -2.05 40.40
C THR A 276 -48.20 -0.72 40.39
N MET A 277 -48.94 -0.44 39.29
CA MET A 277 -50.33 0.04 39.30
C MET A 277 -50.90 0.19 37.88
N GLY A 278 -52.17 -0.21 37.71
CA GLY A 278 -53.02 -0.01 36.52
C GLY A 278 -53.28 -1.32 35.76
N MET A 279 -54.28 -2.13 36.14
CA MET A 279 -55.70 -2.05 35.69
C MET A 279 -55.80 -1.95 34.16
N LEU A 280 -56.60 -2.70 33.40
CA LEU A 280 -57.75 -3.60 33.59
C LEU A 280 -57.91 -4.24 32.18
N SER A 281 -58.20 -5.53 32.00
CA SER A 281 -59.56 -6.04 31.76
C SER A 281 -59.52 -7.06 30.59
N CYS A 282 -59.97 -8.29 30.90
CA CYS A 282 -60.65 -9.33 30.10
C CYS A 282 -59.93 -9.92 28.85
N CYS A 283 -59.57 -11.22 28.80
CA CYS A 283 -60.44 -12.40 28.56
C CYS A 283 -61.30 -12.21 27.30
N GLY A 284 -61.26 -12.99 26.22
CA GLY A 284 -60.93 -14.41 26.03
C GLY A 284 -62.08 -15.02 25.21
N GLU A 285 -61.77 -15.81 24.17
CA GLU A 285 -62.69 -16.66 23.37
C GLU A 285 -63.67 -15.83 22.48
N GLU A 286 -63.85 -16.05 21.17
CA GLU A 286 -63.77 -17.22 20.27
C GLU A 286 -62.97 -16.95 18.97
#